data_AF-A0A2V9KQE7-F1
#
_entry.id   AF-A0A2V9KQE7-F1
#
_cell.length_a   1.000
_cell.length_b   1.000
_cell.length_c   1.000
_cell.angle_alpha   90.00
_cell.angle_beta   90.00
_cell.angle_gamma   90.00
#
_symmetry.space_group_name_H-M   'P 1'
#
loop_
_entity.id
_entity.type
_entity.pdbx_description
1 polymer ?
#
loop_
_entity_poly.entity_id
_entity_poly.type
_entity_poly.pdbx_seq_one_letter_code
_entity_poly.pdbx_strand_id
1 'polypeptide(L)'
;MRGMMLRSGLTMFFASALLALMPSVARGVSGNPTGYGILLGCFGAGAVLGALTMQPARARWSTEAVASGGVAILGLMTVAAGFLHAMVVLAATMLVAGAAWIVFISLVSALMQSLAPDWVRARVLAVFMLVFQGGLAAGSALWGAVAARAGIQHALFWAGLGIIATTALGLVAKLPDATTDVSPWNHWRMPAIVEDVRPEFDEGPVLVTVEYRVNRDRTREFLQAIHEYGRVRRRDGASRWGVYRDLEEADRYVETFIVSSWAEHLRQHERVTTADREVEDRLRTYVTGAPNVRHLVSASSHT
;
A
#
# COMPACT_ATOMS: atom_id res chain seq x y z
N MET A 1 -3.79 -4.81 -2.16
CA MET A 1 -4.07 -3.60 -1.32
C MET A 1 -5.27 -3.76 -0.39
N ARG A 2 -6.50 -4.03 -0.89
CA ARG A 2 -7.71 -4.11 -0.04
C ARG A 2 -7.57 -5.06 1.16
N GLY A 3 -7.07 -6.29 0.96
CA GLY A 3 -6.83 -7.25 2.05
C GLY A 3 -5.79 -6.78 3.07
N MET A 4 -4.74 -6.07 2.62
CA MET A 4 -3.72 -5.49 3.50
C MET A 4 -4.28 -4.33 4.35
N MET A 5 -5.11 -3.47 3.75
CA MET A 5 -5.80 -2.40 4.48
C MET A 5 -6.75 -2.99 5.53
N LEU A 6 -7.52 -4.01 5.18
CA LEU A 6 -8.43 -4.69 6.10
C LEU A 6 -7.66 -5.35 7.27
N ARG A 7 -6.58 -6.09 6.97
CA ARG A 7 -5.72 -6.70 8.00
C ARG A 7 -5.14 -5.64 8.93
N SER A 8 -4.64 -4.53 8.39
CA SER A 8 -4.03 -3.46 9.17
C SER A 8 -5.06 -2.73 10.04
N GLY A 9 -6.25 -2.47 9.50
CA GLY A 9 -7.36 -1.89 10.24
C GLY A 9 -7.84 -2.77 11.38
N LEU A 10 -7.98 -4.09 11.13
CA LEU A 10 -8.32 -5.07 12.16
C LEU A 10 -7.24 -5.14 13.25
N THR A 11 -5.95 -5.21 12.86
CA THR A 11 -4.86 -5.20 13.84
C THR A 11 -4.91 -3.95 14.71
N MET A 12 -5.13 -2.76 14.13
CA MET A 12 -5.26 -1.52 14.90
C MET A 12 -6.49 -1.46 15.78
N PHE A 13 -7.60 -2.02 15.32
CA PHE A 13 -8.81 -2.16 16.11
C PHE A 13 -8.57 -2.96 17.39
N PHE A 14 -7.90 -4.11 17.30
CA PHE A 14 -7.57 -4.90 18.49
C PHE A 14 -6.45 -4.26 19.31
N ALA A 15 -5.39 -3.76 18.67
CA ALA A 15 -4.24 -3.18 19.34
C ALA A 15 -4.53 -1.86 20.08
N SER A 16 -5.59 -1.16 19.69
CA SER A 16 -6.08 0.04 20.39
C SER A 16 -6.38 -0.20 21.88
N ALA A 17 -6.79 -1.43 22.25
CA ALA A 17 -7.14 -1.78 23.62
C ALA A 17 -6.00 -1.48 24.61
N LEU A 18 -4.75 -1.74 24.19
CA LEU A 18 -3.58 -1.56 25.04
C LEU A 18 -3.43 -0.09 25.43
N LEU A 19 -3.45 0.83 24.46
CA LEU A 19 -3.31 2.26 24.71
C LEU A 19 -4.54 2.85 25.41
N ALA A 20 -5.74 2.43 25.01
CA ALA A 20 -7.00 2.93 25.56
C ALA A 20 -7.18 2.56 27.04
N LEU A 21 -6.73 1.37 27.45
CA LEU A 21 -6.90 0.85 28.81
C LEU A 21 -5.68 1.06 29.71
N MET A 22 -4.52 1.45 29.15
CA MET A 22 -3.28 1.68 29.89
C MET A 22 -3.43 2.62 31.10
N PRO A 23 -4.15 3.77 31.02
CA PRO A 23 -4.32 4.63 32.19
C PRO A 23 -5.04 3.92 33.35
N SER A 24 -5.93 2.98 33.04
CA SER A 24 -6.68 2.21 34.04
C SER A 24 -5.83 1.08 34.62
N VAL A 25 -5.03 0.40 33.81
CA VAL A 25 -4.04 -0.58 34.29
C VAL A 25 -3.01 0.10 35.20
N ALA A 26 -2.48 1.24 34.77
CA ALA A 26 -1.50 2.01 35.53
C ALA A 26 -2.04 2.41 36.91
N ARG A 27 -3.26 2.95 36.96
CA ARG A 27 -3.92 3.32 38.23
C ARG A 27 -4.13 2.12 39.15
N GLY A 28 -4.46 0.95 38.62
CA GLY A 28 -4.61 -0.27 39.42
C GLY A 28 -3.32 -0.74 40.11
N VAL A 29 -2.15 -0.38 39.57
CA VAL A 29 -0.84 -0.81 40.10
C VAL A 29 -0.15 0.29 40.92
N SER A 30 -0.10 1.53 40.45
CA SER A 30 0.63 2.61 41.14
C SER A 30 -0.23 3.43 42.10
N GLY A 31 -1.57 3.41 41.95
CA GLY A 31 -2.47 4.31 42.65
C GLY A 31 -2.28 5.81 42.34
N ASN A 32 -1.37 6.17 41.41
CA ASN A 32 -1.01 7.55 41.10
C ASN A 32 -0.92 7.80 39.58
N PRO A 33 -1.07 9.06 39.12
CA PRO A 33 -0.95 9.42 37.70
C PRO A 33 0.44 9.16 37.10
N THR A 34 1.49 9.21 37.93
CA THR A 34 2.89 9.03 37.51
C THR A 34 3.13 7.66 36.88
N GLY A 35 2.44 6.61 37.37
CA GLY A 35 2.52 5.27 36.80
C GLY A 35 2.17 5.23 35.31
N TYR A 36 1.15 5.97 34.88
CA TYR A 36 0.78 6.04 33.46
C TYR A 36 1.88 6.70 32.62
N GLY A 37 2.45 7.81 33.11
CA GLY A 37 3.56 8.50 32.45
C GLY A 37 4.80 7.62 32.27
N ILE A 38 5.14 6.81 33.28
CA ILE A 38 6.24 5.85 33.20
C ILE A 38 5.96 4.78 32.14
N LEU A 39 4.78 4.17 32.15
CA LEU A 39 4.43 3.14 31.18
C LEU A 39 4.38 3.66 29.74
N LEU A 40 3.81 4.86 29.55
CA LEU A 40 3.80 5.53 28.25
C LEU A 40 5.22 5.89 27.79
N GLY A 41 6.08 6.34 28.72
CA GLY A 41 7.50 6.57 28.46
C GLY A 41 8.24 5.30 28.04
N CYS A 42 8.00 4.18 28.72
CA CYS A 42 8.56 2.88 28.34
C CYS A 42 8.07 2.42 26.96
N PHE A 43 6.79 2.60 26.66
CA PHE A 43 6.23 2.33 25.33
C PHE A 43 6.92 3.17 24.25
N GLY A 44 7.11 4.48 24.49
CA GLY A 44 7.83 5.37 23.58
C GLY A 44 9.30 4.98 23.40
N ALA A 45 10.01 4.66 24.48
CA ALA A 45 11.39 4.18 24.42
C ALA A 45 11.50 2.87 23.62
N GLY A 46 10.54 1.96 23.83
CA GLY A 46 10.36 0.76 23.03
C GLY A 46 10.21 1.05 21.54
N ALA A 47 9.39 2.04 21.17
CA ALA A 47 9.22 2.45 19.79
C ALA A 47 10.52 3.01 19.16
N VAL A 48 11.35 3.72 19.92
CA VAL A 48 12.67 4.15 19.40
C VAL A 48 13.56 2.93 19.14
N LEU A 49 13.61 1.97 20.09
CA LEU A 49 14.39 0.74 19.94
C LEU A 49 13.88 -0.14 18.78
N GLY A 50 12.56 -0.22 18.60
CA GLY A 50 11.94 -0.94 17.48
C GLY A 50 12.33 -0.35 16.14
N ALA A 51 12.34 0.98 16.00
CA ALA A 51 12.77 1.64 14.78
C ALA A 51 14.25 1.34 14.43
N LEU A 52 15.14 1.32 15.43
CA LEU A 52 16.57 1.00 15.25
C LEU A 52 16.81 -0.47 14.91
N THR A 53 16.03 -1.39 15.49
CA THR A 53 16.17 -2.84 15.28
C THR A 53 15.47 -3.34 14.02
N MET A 54 14.59 -2.54 13.42
CA MET A 54 13.84 -2.90 12.21
C MET A 54 14.74 -3.22 11.01
N GLN A 55 15.76 -2.40 10.73
CA GLN A 55 16.63 -2.60 9.56
C GLN A 55 17.44 -3.91 9.64
N PRO A 56 18.14 -4.22 10.76
CA PRO A 56 18.79 -5.52 10.94
C PRO A 56 17.82 -6.71 10.85
N ALA A 57 16.60 -6.58 11.40
CA ALA A 57 15.61 -7.65 11.36
C ALA A 57 15.16 -7.96 9.92
N ARG A 58 14.92 -6.92 9.11
CA ARG A 58 14.56 -7.07 7.69
C ARG A 58 15.71 -7.58 6.82
N ALA A 59 16.96 -7.42 7.24
CA ALA A 59 18.10 -7.99 6.53
C ALA A 59 18.22 -9.51 6.75
N ARG A 60 17.66 -10.05 7.84
CA ARG A 60 17.73 -11.47 8.19
C ARG A 60 16.44 -12.25 7.91
N TRP A 61 15.29 -11.59 7.94
CA TRP A 61 13.97 -12.22 7.78
C TRP A 61 13.11 -11.48 6.75
N SER A 62 12.15 -12.20 6.15
CA SER A 62 11.21 -11.61 5.21
C SER A 62 10.34 -10.53 5.86
N THR A 63 9.83 -9.61 5.04
CA THR A 63 9.01 -8.50 5.57
C THR A 63 7.74 -9.01 6.26
N GLU A 64 7.13 -10.07 5.72
CA GLU A 64 6.00 -10.76 6.36
C GLU A 64 6.39 -11.38 7.71
N ALA A 65 7.55 -12.04 7.80
CA ALA A 65 7.98 -12.67 9.05
C ALA A 65 8.23 -11.63 10.15
N VAL A 66 8.88 -10.50 9.82
CA VAL A 66 9.11 -9.41 10.76
C VAL A 66 7.79 -8.75 11.19
N ALA A 67 6.88 -8.47 10.24
CA ALA A 67 5.59 -7.88 10.54
C ALA A 67 4.70 -8.82 11.39
N SER A 68 4.57 -10.08 10.99
CA SER A 68 3.79 -11.09 11.71
C SER A 68 4.37 -11.40 13.10
N GLY A 69 5.70 -11.46 13.21
CA GLY A 69 6.38 -11.61 14.50
C GLY A 69 6.09 -10.42 15.42
N GLY A 70 6.18 -9.19 14.90
CA GLY A 70 5.82 -7.98 15.64
C GLY A 70 4.37 -8.01 16.13
N VAL A 71 3.40 -8.33 15.27
CA VAL A 71 1.98 -8.41 15.65
C VAL A 71 1.75 -9.50 16.71
N ALA A 72 2.37 -10.68 16.58
CA ALA A 72 2.26 -11.74 17.57
C ALA A 72 2.84 -11.33 18.94
N ILE A 73 4.01 -10.66 18.94
CA ILE A 73 4.63 -10.12 20.16
C ILE A 73 3.71 -9.07 20.79
N LEU A 74 3.16 -8.15 20.00
CA LEU A 74 2.22 -7.13 20.49
C LEU A 74 0.98 -7.76 21.12
N GLY A 75 0.41 -8.79 20.49
CA GLY A 75 -0.72 -9.55 21.03
C GLY A 75 -0.38 -10.22 22.36
N LEU A 76 0.77 -10.90 22.44
CA LEU A 76 1.24 -11.54 23.67
C LEU A 76 1.46 -10.53 24.80
N MET A 77 2.11 -9.39 24.51
CA MET A 77 2.33 -8.33 25.50
C MET A 77 1.00 -7.69 25.94
N THR A 78 0.02 -7.58 25.04
CA THR A 78 -1.32 -7.09 25.37
C THR A 78 -2.05 -8.04 26.32
N VAL A 79 -1.99 -9.35 26.05
CA VAL A 79 -2.52 -10.37 26.98
C VAL A 79 -1.81 -10.29 28.33
N ALA A 80 -0.48 -10.27 28.33
CA ALA A 80 0.32 -10.21 29.56
C ALA A 80 -0.02 -8.99 30.42
N ALA A 81 -0.19 -7.82 29.82
CA ALA A 81 -0.56 -6.59 30.53
C ALA A 81 -1.88 -6.70 31.32
N GLY A 82 -2.78 -7.62 30.96
CA GLY A 82 -4.02 -7.88 31.70
C GLY A 82 -3.84 -8.65 33.01
N PHE A 83 -2.72 -9.33 33.21
CA PHE A 83 -2.46 -10.18 34.39
C PHE A 83 -1.28 -9.70 35.24
N LEU A 84 -0.54 -8.70 34.78
CA LEU A 84 0.63 -8.17 35.46
C LEU A 84 0.25 -7.11 36.48
N HIS A 85 0.66 -7.32 37.73
CA HIS A 85 0.37 -6.43 38.86
C HIS A 85 1.64 -5.73 39.40
N ALA A 86 2.80 -5.98 38.79
CA ALA A 86 4.08 -5.39 39.17
C ALA A 86 4.51 -4.33 38.16
N MET A 87 4.76 -3.10 38.63
CA MET A 87 5.08 -1.95 37.77
C MET A 87 6.30 -2.20 36.87
N VAL A 88 7.36 -2.81 37.40
CA VAL A 88 8.59 -3.09 36.64
C VAL A 88 8.32 -4.05 35.48
N VAL A 89 7.51 -5.10 35.72
CA VAL A 89 7.19 -6.09 34.69
C VAL A 89 6.26 -5.49 33.63
N LEU A 90 5.33 -4.64 34.06
CA LEU A 90 4.44 -3.91 33.15
C LEU A 90 5.23 -2.90 32.29
N ALA A 91 6.21 -2.20 32.87
CA ALA A 91 7.12 -1.30 32.15
C ALA A 91 7.94 -2.05 31.08
N ALA A 92 8.51 -3.21 31.43
CA ALA A 92 9.21 -4.07 30.46
C ALA A 92 8.27 -4.55 29.34
N THR A 93 7.05 -4.95 29.70
CA THR A 93 6.01 -5.35 28.74
C THR A 93 5.67 -4.21 27.79
N MET A 94 5.57 -2.97 28.30
CA MET A 94 5.29 -1.79 27.48
C MET A 94 6.44 -1.45 26.53
N LEU A 95 7.68 -1.63 26.96
CA LEU A 95 8.85 -1.44 26.12
C LEU A 95 8.84 -2.41 24.93
N VAL A 96 8.57 -3.68 25.17
CA VAL A 96 8.48 -4.69 24.10
C VAL A 96 7.26 -4.42 23.20
N ALA A 97 6.12 -4.06 23.77
CA ALA A 97 4.91 -3.70 23.01
C ALA A 97 5.15 -2.49 22.10
N GLY A 98 5.83 -1.45 22.57
CA GLY A 98 6.17 -0.27 21.79
C GLY A 98 7.11 -0.59 20.61
N ALA A 99 8.10 -1.45 20.83
CA ALA A 99 8.99 -1.93 19.77
C ALA A 99 8.24 -2.73 18.70
N ALA A 100 7.33 -3.62 19.12
CA ALA A 100 6.51 -4.40 18.21
C ALA A 100 5.52 -3.52 17.42
N TRP A 101 4.90 -2.55 18.08
CA TRP A 101 3.97 -1.59 17.51
C TRP A 101 4.60 -0.76 16.40
N ILE A 102 5.77 -0.15 16.65
CA ILE A 102 6.41 0.71 15.65
C ILE A 102 6.89 -0.09 14.44
N VAL A 103 7.44 -1.29 14.65
CA VAL A 103 7.91 -2.16 13.56
C VAL A 103 6.77 -2.49 12.62
N PHE A 104 5.60 -2.85 13.17
CA PHE A 104 4.41 -3.12 12.37
C PHE A 104 3.96 -1.88 11.58
N ILE A 105 3.82 -0.72 12.24
CA ILE A 105 3.36 0.51 11.58
C ILE A 105 4.32 0.93 10.47
N SER A 106 5.62 0.94 10.74
CA SER A 106 6.63 1.36 9.78
C SER A 106 6.64 0.44 8.56
N LEU A 107 6.55 -0.88 8.75
CA LEU A 107 6.50 -1.85 7.65
C LEU A 107 5.24 -1.70 6.80
N VAL A 108 4.06 -1.66 7.42
CA VAL A 108 2.79 -1.53 6.70
C VAL A 108 2.71 -0.19 5.97
N SER A 109 3.18 0.90 6.58
CA SER A 109 3.18 2.22 5.95
C SER A 109 4.14 2.27 4.77
N ALA A 110 5.36 1.73 4.91
CA ALA A 110 6.33 1.66 3.82
C ALA A 110 5.79 0.82 2.65
N LEU A 111 5.19 -0.33 2.93
CA LEU A 111 4.56 -1.18 1.92
C LEU A 111 3.38 -0.49 1.24
N MET A 112 2.55 0.24 1.99
CA MET A 112 1.43 0.97 1.40
C MET A 112 1.92 2.08 0.46
N GLN A 113 2.98 2.78 0.84
CA GLN A 113 3.61 3.81 0.00
C GLN A 113 4.28 3.22 -1.24
N SER A 114 4.93 2.05 -1.13
CA SER A 114 5.63 1.41 -2.25
C SER A 114 4.67 0.76 -3.24
N LEU A 115 3.54 0.22 -2.77
CA LEU A 115 2.54 -0.40 -3.63
C LEU A 115 1.69 0.64 -4.37
N ALA A 116 1.48 1.82 -3.78
CA ALA A 116 0.57 2.82 -4.31
C ALA A 116 1.16 3.55 -5.54
N PRO A 117 0.47 3.53 -6.71
CA PRO A 117 0.89 4.30 -7.88
C PRO A 117 0.96 5.79 -7.60
N ASP A 118 1.96 6.50 -8.15
CA ASP A 118 2.24 7.91 -7.83
C ASP A 118 1.04 8.84 -8.01
N TRP A 119 0.23 8.59 -9.04
CA TRP A 119 -0.95 9.39 -9.40
C TRP A 119 -2.14 9.27 -8.43
N VAL A 120 -2.21 8.17 -7.66
CA VAL A 120 -3.23 7.94 -6.61
C VAL A 120 -2.63 7.79 -5.22
N ARG A 121 -1.31 7.93 -5.08
CA ARG A 121 -0.61 7.69 -3.81
C ARG A 121 -1.24 8.44 -2.64
N ALA A 122 -1.57 9.71 -2.83
CA ALA A 122 -2.24 10.53 -1.82
C ALA A 122 -3.63 9.97 -1.44
N ARG A 123 -4.44 9.53 -2.41
CA ARG A 123 -5.78 8.97 -2.16
C ARG A 123 -5.69 7.62 -1.45
N VAL A 124 -4.78 6.75 -1.89
CA VAL A 124 -4.54 5.44 -1.27
C VAL A 124 -4.08 5.60 0.17
N LEU A 125 -3.14 6.53 0.43
CA LEU A 125 -2.67 6.83 1.77
C LEU A 125 -3.76 7.46 2.65
N ALA A 126 -4.61 8.33 2.10
CA ALA A 126 -5.75 8.90 2.83
C ALA A 126 -6.74 7.81 3.28
N VAL A 127 -7.12 6.89 2.38
CA VAL A 127 -7.98 5.74 2.73
C VAL A 127 -7.30 4.83 3.75
N PHE A 128 -5.99 4.58 3.60
CA PHE A 128 -5.22 3.81 4.56
C PHE A 128 -5.24 4.46 5.95
N MET A 129 -4.97 5.77 6.05
CA MET A 129 -5.03 6.51 7.31
C MET A 129 -6.43 6.51 7.91
N LEU A 130 -7.48 6.64 7.09
CA LEU A 130 -8.86 6.56 7.55
C LEU A 130 -9.18 5.18 8.17
N VAL A 131 -8.80 4.09 7.51
CA VAL A 131 -8.99 2.73 8.03
C VAL A 131 -8.17 2.51 9.29
N PHE A 132 -6.93 3.01 9.32
CA PHE A 132 -6.02 2.86 10.44
C PHE A 132 -6.52 3.60 11.69
N GLN A 133 -6.83 4.90 11.55
CA GLN A 133 -7.33 5.73 12.64
C GLN A 133 -8.77 5.37 13.01
N GLY A 134 -9.59 5.00 12.03
CA GLY A 134 -10.95 4.52 12.26
C GLY A 134 -10.95 3.21 13.06
N GLY A 135 -10.05 2.29 12.76
CA GLY A 135 -9.80 1.08 13.55
C GLY A 135 -9.40 1.41 14.97
N LEU A 136 -8.41 2.30 15.14
CA LEU A 136 -7.94 2.75 16.46
C LEU A 136 -9.07 3.37 17.30
N ALA A 137 -9.87 4.27 16.72
CA ALA A 137 -10.96 4.96 17.41
C ALA A 137 -12.12 4.01 17.75
N ALA A 138 -12.60 3.23 16.78
CA ALA A 138 -13.68 2.27 16.99
C ALA A 138 -13.28 1.18 18.00
N GLY A 139 -12.04 0.70 17.92
CA GLY A 139 -11.49 -0.25 18.87
C GLY A 139 -11.39 0.34 20.28
N SER A 140 -10.86 1.56 20.41
CA SER A 140 -10.76 2.23 21.73
C SER A 140 -12.12 2.37 22.41
N ALA A 141 -13.16 2.74 21.65
CA ALA A 141 -14.53 2.82 22.14
C ALA A 141 -15.08 1.44 22.56
N LEU A 142 -14.91 0.42 21.71
CA LEU A 142 -15.39 -0.94 22.02
C LEU A 142 -14.68 -1.51 23.25
N TRP A 143 -13.35 -1.51 23.27
CA TRP A 143 -12.57 -2.10 24.37
C TRP A 143 -12.74 -1.33 25.67
N GLY A 144 -12.96 -0.02 25.61
CA GLY A 144 -13.40 0.78 26.76
C GLY A 144 -14.74 0.29 27.33
N ALA A 145 -15.73 0.05 26.46
CA ALA A 145 -17.04 -0.46 26.87
C ALA A 145 -16.97 -1.91 27.40
N VAL A 146 -16.14 -2.77 26.79
CA VAL A 146 -15.88 -4.13 27.27
C VAL A 146 -15.21 -4.09 28.63
N ALA A 147 -14.20 -3.24 28.82
CA ALA A 147 -13.51 -3.09 30.11
C ALA A 147 -14.45 -2.59 31.21
N ALA A 148 -15.40 -1.71 30.90
CA ALA A 148 -16.40 -1.23 31.84
C ALA A 148 -17.38 -2.32 32.31
N ARG A 149 -17.69 -3.31 31.45
CA ARG A 149 -18.67 -4.37 31.76
C ARG A 149 -18.04 -5.67 32.27
N ALA A 150 -16.96 -6.11 31.64
CA ALA A 150 -16.31 -7.40 31.90
C ALA A 150 -14.96 -7.24 32.62
N GLY A 151 -14.49 -6.01 32.83
CA GLY A 151 -13.20 -5.73 33.44
C GLY A 151 -12.05 -5.61 32.45
N ILE A 152 -11.00 -4.91 32.87
CA ILE A 152 -9.83 -4.57 32.05
C ILE A 152 -9.08 -5.84 31.60
N GLN A 153 -8.96 -6.82 32.49
CA GLN A 153 -8.30 -8.10 32.21
C GLN A 153 -8.95 -8.84 31.03
N HIS A 154 -10.28 -8.96 31.00
CA HIS A 154 -10.99 -9.62 29.90
C HIS A 154 -10.88 -8.83 28.60
N ALA A 155 -10.93 -7.50 28.67
CA ALA A 155 -10.77 -6.65 27.48
C ALA A 155 -9.38 -6.84 26.85
N LEU A 156 -8.32 -6.82 27.65
CA LEU A 156 -6.94 -7.02 27.17
C LEU A 156 -6.69 -8.46 26.69
N PHE A 157 -7.26 -9.46 27.35
CA PHE A 157 -7.16 -10.86 26.94
C PHE A 157 -7.76 -11.09 25.54
N TRP A 158 -9.03 -10.69 25.34
CA TRP A 158 -9.71 -10.86 24.05
C TRP A 158 -9.12 -9.97 22.95
N ALA A 159 -8.70 -8.76 23.29
CA ALA A 159 -8.00 -7.89 22.35
C ALA A 159 -6.67 -8.52 21.89
N GLY A 160 -5.83 -8.96 22.83
CA GLY A 160 -4.56 -9.60 22.52
C GLY A 160 -4.71 -10.88 21.70
N LEU A 161 -5.73 -11.71 21.99
CA LEU A 161 -6.06 -12.87 21.18
C LEU A 161 -6.49 -12.47 19.76
N GLY A 162 -7.28 -11.40 19.63
CA GLY A 162 -7.67 -10.83 18.34
C GLY A 162 -6.46 -10.36 17.52
N ILE A 163 -5.48 -9.69 18.14
CA ILE A 163 -4.21 -9.31 17.50
C ILE A 163 -3.47 -10.55 16.97
N ILE A 164 -3.36 -11.61 17.78
CA ILE A 164 -2.70 -12.86 17.35
C ILE A 164 -3.46 -13.51 16.18
N ALA A 165 -4.80 -13.47 16.22
CA ALA A 165 -5.63 -13.99 15.14
C ALA A 165 -5.46 -13.22 13.83
N THR A 166 -5.18 -11.90 13.86
CA THR A 166 -4.89 -11.14 12.63
C THR A 166 -3.56 -11.54 11.99
N THR A 167 -2.64 -12.13 12.75
CA THR A 167 -1.42 -12.75 12.23
C THR A 167 -1.73 -13.99 11.39
N ALA A 168 -2.69 -14.82 11.82
CA ALA A 168 -3.12 -16.01 11.07
C ALA A 168 -3.80 -15.64 9.74
N LEU A 169 -4.53 -14.52 9.70
CA LEU A 169 -5.06 -13.94 8.45
C LEU A 169 -3.94 -13.56 7.46
N GLY A 170 -2.73 -13.24 7.96
CA GLY A 170 -1.54 -13.01 7.15
C GLY A 170 -1.00 -14.23 6.40
N LEU A 171 -1.35 -15.45 6.86
CA LEU A 171 -0.98 -16.69 6.17
C LEU A 171 -1.82 -16.90 4.90
N VAL A 172 -3.05 -16.37 4.87
CA VAL A 172 -3.97 -16.44 3.73
C VAL A 172 -3.79 -15.23 2.79
N ALA A 173 -3.39 -14.07 3.33
CA ALA A 173 -3.12 -12.84 2.59
C ALA A 173 -1.68 -12.36 2.84
N LYS A 174 -0.71 -13.07 2.25
CA LYS A 174 0.74 -12.80 2.40
C LYS A 174 1.08 -11.37 1.95
N LEU A 175 1.87 -10.65 2.76
CA LEU A 175 2.53 -9.42 2.35
C LEU A 175 3.53 -9.78 1.24
N PRO A 176 3.52 -9.06 0.11
CA PRO A 176 4.54 -9.23 -0.91
C PRO A 176 5.92 -8.96 -0.32
N ASP A 177 6.92 -9.78 -0.66
CA ASP A 177 8.29 -9.49 -0.25
C ASP A 177 8.76 -8.18 -0.90
N ALA A 178 9.47 -7.34 -0.14
CA ALA A 178 9.97 -6.06 -0.61
C ALA A 178 10.97 -6.17 -1.80
N THR A 179 11.45 -7.37 -2.09
CA THR A 179 12.28 -7.73 -3.26
C THR A 179 11.46 -8.20 -4.46
N THR A 180 10.17 -8.49 -4.28
CA THR A 180 9.26 -8.75 -5.38
C THR A 180 8.92 -7.41 -5.97
N ASP A 181 9.23 -7.19 -7.25
CA ASP A 181 8.79 -6.02 -7.99
C ASP A 181 7.25 -6.04 -8.07
N VAL A 182 6.64 -5.43 -7.07
CA VAL A 182 5.20 -5.30 -6.84
C VAL A 182 4.71 -3.94 -7.30
N SER A 183 5.56 -3.19 -7.98
CA SER A 183 5.10 -2.16 -8.89
C SER A 183 3.97 -2.80 -9.71
N PRO A 184 2.82 -2.13 -9.88
CA PRO A 184 1.94 -2.48 -10.99
C PRO A 184 2.84 -2.68 -12.21
N TRP A 185 2.58 -3.69 -13.03
CA TRP A 185 3.37 -3.90 -14.24
C TRP A 185 3.17 -2.66 -15.14
N ASN A 186 4.00 -1.65 -14.89
CA ASN A 186 3.84 -0.29 -15.39
C ASN A 186 4.76 -0.22 -16.59
N HIS A 187 4.34 -0.95 -17.61
CA HIS A 187 5.14 -1.08 -18.80
C HIS A 187 5.13 0.21 -19.63
N TRP A 188 4.20 1.12 -19.33
CA TRP A 188 4.33 2.53 -19.61
C TRP A 188 5.10 3.15 -18.45
N ARG A 189 6.32 3.64 -18.72
CA ARG A 189 6.91 4.63 -17.82
C ARG A 189 5.90 5.77 -17.75
N MET A 190 5.21 5.89 -16.63
CA MET A 190 4.43 7.08 -16.34
C MET A 190 5.38 8.27 -16.55
N PRO A 191 5.00 9.26 -17.37
CA PRO A 191 5.90 10.34 -17.68
C PRO A 191 6.36 10.93 -16.35
N ALA A 192 7.65 11.27 -16.25
CA ALA A 192 8.10 12.13 -15.17
C ALA A 192 7.40 13.47 -15.39
N ILE A 193 6.20 13.62 -14.84
CA ILE A 193 5.43 14.85 -14.94
C ILE A 193 6.23 15.87 -14.16
N VAL A 194 6.79 16.84 -14.87
CA VAL A 194 7.44 18.01 -14.26
C VAL A 194 6.40 18.65 -13.35
N GLU A 195 6.76 18.96 -12.10
CA GLU A 195 5.81 19.42 -11.08
C GLU A 195 4.98 20.62 -11.51
N ASP A 196 5.56 21.50 -12.32
CA ASP A 196 4.93 22.70 -12.89
C ASP A 196 3.90 22.42 -14.00
N VAL A 197 3.82 21.19 -14.52
CA VAL A 197 2.95 20.81 -15.65
C VAL A 197 2.05 19.62 -15.27
N ARG A 198 1.70 19.47 -13.99
CA ARG A 198 0.72 18.46 -13.58
C ARG A 198 -0.66 18.89 -14.08
N PRO A 199 -1.27 18.17 -15.05
CA PRO A 199 -2.61 18.49 -15.47
C PRO A 199 -3.59 18.25 -14.32
N GLU A 200 -4.58 19.12 -14.17
CA GLU A 200 -5.74 18.80 -13.36
C GLU A 200 -6.40 17.52 -13.87
N PHE A 201 -7.08 16.77 -13.00
CA PHE A 201 -7.67 15.47 -13.37
C PHE A 201 -8.64 15.56 -14.56
N ASP A 202 -9.26 16.72 -14.72
CA ASP A 202 -10.28 16.98 -15.72
C ASP A 202 -9.70 17.60 -17.00
N GLU A 203 -8.42 17.96 -16.99
CA GLU A 203 -7.74 18.47 -18.18
C GLU A 203 -7.64 17.41 -19.27
N GLY A 204 -7.90 17.86 -20.49
CA GLY A 204 -7.87 17.03 -21.68
C GLY A 204 -8.28 17.84 -22.91
N PRO A 205 -8.34 17.20 -24.08
CA PRO A 205 -7.99 15.81 -24.35
C PRO A 205 -6.49 15.51 -24.16
N VAL A 206 -6.16 14.25 -23.85
CA VAL A 206 -4.76 13.79 -23.72
C VAL A 206 -4.41 12.91 -24.93
N LEU A 207 -3.42 13.34 -25.69
CA LEU A 207 -2.80 12.57 -26.76
C LEU A 207 -1.69 11.69 -26.18
N VAL A 208 -1.79 10.39 -26.41
CA VAL A 208 -0.75 9.43 -26.05
C VAL A 208 -0.08 8.95 -27.33
N THR A 209 1.24 8.96 -27.36
CA THR A 209 2.05 8.41 -28.45
C THR A 209 2.96 7.32 -27.91
N VAL A 210 2.96 6.15 -28.55
CA VAL A 210 3.83 5.02 -28.20
C VAL A 210 4.68 4.67 -29.41
N GLU A 211 6.00 4.76 -29.25
CA GLU A 211 6.97 4.45 -30.29
C GLU A 211 7.51 3.04 -30.08
N TYR A 212 7.44 2.23 -31.14
CA TYR A 212 7.92 0.85 -31.19
C TYR A 212 9.05 0.75 -32.21
N ARG A 213 10.15 0.11 -31.82
CA ARG A 213 11.17 -0.38 -32.76
C ARG A 213 10.88 -1.82 -33.11
N VAL A 214 10.42 -2.10 -34.32
CA VAL A 214 9.90 -3.40 -34.73
C VAL A 214 10.98 -4.18 -35.45
N ASN A 215 11.10 -5.47 -35.14
CA ASN A 215 11.96 -6.37 -35.91
C ASN A 215 11.44 -6.46 -37.35
N ARG A 216 12.28 -6.08 -38.32
CA ARG A 216 11.91 -5.97 -39.74
C ARG A 216 11.28 -7.25 -40.28
N ASP A 217 11.78 -8.42 -39.88
CA ASP A 217 11.31 -9.72 -40.34
C ASP A 217 9.91 -10.09 -39.81
N ARG A 218 9.44 -9.37 -38.79
CA ARG A 218 8.19 -9.65 -38.04
C ARG A 218 7.19 -8.50 -38.14
N THR A 219 7.38 -7.60 -39.11
CA THR A 219 6.57 -6.40 -39.29
C THR A 219 5.09 -6.73 -39.50
N ARG A 220 4.79 -7.78 -40.26
CA ARG A 220 3.40 -8.15 -40.59
C ARG A 220 2.66 -8.64 -39.36
N GLU A 221 3.31 -9.47 -38.55
CA GLU A 221 2.79 -10.01 -37.31
C GLU A 221 2.62 -8.91 -36.25
N PHE A 222 3.58 -7.99 -36.16
CA PHE A 222 3.45 -6.79 -35.33
C PHE A 222 2.21 -5.97 -35.71
N LEU A 223 2.03 -5.68 -37.00
CA LEU A 223 0.88 -4.91 -37.47
C LEU A 223 -0.44 -5.62 -37.16
N GLN A 224 -0.51 -6.95 -37.25
CA GLN A 224 -1.72 -7.68 -36.85
C GLN A 224 -1.98 -7.57 -35.34
N ALA A 225 -0.96 -7.80 -34.52
CA ALA A 225 -1.06 -7.74 -33.07
C ALA A 225 -1.44 -6.33 -32.57
N ILE A 226 -0.86 -5.27 -33.14
CA ILE A 226 -1.16 -3.91 -32.71
C ILE A 226 -2.57 -3.46 -33.12
N HIS A 227 -3.12 -3.95 -34.23
CA HIS A 227 -4.52 -3.69 -34.59
C HIS A 227 -5.50 -4.43 -33.68
N GLU A 228 -5.16 -5.64 -33.22
CA GLU A 228 -5.92 -6.34 -32.20
C GLU A 228 -5.89 -5.58 -30.87
N TYR A 229 -4.70 -5.14 -30.44
CA TYR A 229 -4.52 -4.32 -29.25
C TYR A 229 -5.23 -2.96 -29.37
N GLY A 230 -5.28 -2.36 -30.56
CA GLY A 230 -6.05 -1.15 -30.83
C GLY A 230 -7.56 -1.28 -30.58
N ARG A 231 -8.13 -2.50 -30.64
CA ARG A 231 -9.52 -2.74 -30.23
C ARG A 231 -9.67 -2.66 -28.71
N VAL A 232 -8.70 -3.19 -27.96
CA VAL A 232 -8.64 -3.09 -26.50
C VAL A 232 -8.56 -1.62 -26.09
N ARG A 233 -7.66 -0.84 -26.71
CA ARG A 233 -7.54 0.61 -26.51
C ARG A 233 -8.88 1.33 -26.63
N ARG A 234 -9.60 1.08 -27.72
CA ARG A 234 -10.90 1.73 -27.98
C ARG A 234 -11.97 1.29 -27.00
N ARG A 235 -12.01 0.00 -26.65
CA ARG A 235 -12.91 -0.54 -25.63
C ARG A 235 -12.73 0.16 -24.29
N ASP A 236 -11.48 0.47 -23.96
CA ASP A 236 -11.13 1.10 -22.68
C ASP A 236 -11.31 2.63 -22.70
N GLY A 237 -11.81 3.21 -23.81
CA GLY A 237 -12.17 4.63 -23.92
C GLY A 237 -11.21 5.48 -24.76
N ALA A 238 -10.25 4.86 -25.45
CA ALA A 238 -9.42 5.58 -26.41
C ALA A 238 -10.20 5.92 -27.68
N SER A 239 -10.00 7.13 -28.19
CA SER A 239 -10.56 7.63 -29.44
C SER A 239 -9.44 7.99 -30.41
N ARG A 240 -9.78 8.16 -31.70
CA ARG A 240 -8.80 8.51 -32.77
C ARG A 240 -7.52 7.65 -32.74
N TRP A 241 -7.70 6.35 -32.47
CA TRP A 241 -6.59 5.40 -32.46
C TRP A 241 -6.04 5.17 -33.87
N GLY A 242 -4.73 5.15 -34.02
CA GLY A 242 -4.04 4.84 -35.27
C GLY A 242 -2.60 4.39 -35.04
N VAL A 243 -2.04 3.72 -36.05
CA VAL A 243 -0.62 3.33 -36.09
C VAL A 243 0.00 3.86 -37.37
N TYR A 244 1.17 4.49 -37.23
CA TYR A 244 1.89 5.14 -38.30
C TYR A 244 3.28 4.53 -38.42
N ARG A 245 3.79 4.44 -39.65
CA ARG A 245 5.18 4.06 -39.91
C ARG A 245 6.00 5.34 -40.06
N ASP A 246 7.16 5.38 -39.42
CA ASP A 246 8.13 6.46 -39.61
C ASP A 246 8.78 6.33 -41.01
N LEU A 247 8.87 7.45 -41.72
CA LEU A 247 9.51 7.50 -43.05
C LEU A 247 11.03 7.74 -42.95
N GLU A 248 11.52 8.27 -41.84
CA GLU A 248 12.94 8.51 -41.57
C GLU A 248 13.60 7.27 -40.95
N GLU A 249 12.84 6.49 -40.18
CA GLU A 249 13.32 5.28 -39.51
C GLU A 249 12.49 4.04 -39.90
N ALA A 250 13.04 3.18 -40.77
CA ALA A 250 12.27 2.09 -41.37
C ALA A 250 11.74 1.01 -40.39
N ASP A 251 12.35 0.89 -39.21
CA ASP A 251 11.96 0.00 -38.10
C ASP A 251 11.09 0.68 -37.05
N ARG A 252 10.76 1.97 -37.20
CA ARG A 252 10.01 2.73 -36.20
C ARG A 252 8.54 2.84 -36.58
N TYR A 253 7.68 2.49 -35.62
CA TYR A 253 6.23 2.60 -35.71
C TYR A 253 5.69 3.39 -34.53
N VAL A 254 4.72 4.27 -34.77
CA VAL A 254 4.14 5.14 -33.75
C VAL A 254 2.64 4.85 -33.65
N GLU A 255 2.20 4.34 -32.51
CA GLU A 255 0.79 4.28 -32.13
C GLU A 255 0.39 5.62 -31.53
N THR A 256 -0.78 6.12 -31.91
CA THR A 256 -1.37 7.33 -31.34
C THR A 256 -2.81 7.08 -30.94
N PHE A 257 -3.25 7.64 -29.82
CA PHE A 257 -4.65 7.66 -29.43
C PHE A 257 -4.95 8.81 -28.48
N ILE A 258 -6.22 9.20 -28.41
CA ILE A 258 -6.70 10.30 -27.58
C ILE A 258 -7.66 9.78 -26.51
N VAL A 259 -7.49 10.25 -25.29
CA VAL A 259 -8.41 10.03 -24.18
C VAL A 259 -9.01 11.35 -23.70
N SER A 260 -10.22 11.30 -23.15
CA SER A 260 -11.03 12.50 -22.87
C SER A 260 -10.42 13.41 -21.83
N SER A 261 -9.74 12.84 -20.83
CA SER A 261 -9.07 13.58 -19.77
C SER A 261 -7.93 12.77 -19.18
N TRP A 262 -7.09 13.44 -18.38
CA TRP A 262 -6.05 12.77 -17.62
C TRP A 262 -6.62 11.74 -16.65
N ALA A 263 -7.75 12.02 -15.99
CA ALA A 263 -8.43 11.03 -15.15
C ALA A 263 -8.87 9.79 -15.94
N GLU A 264 -9.35 9.95 -17.17
CA GLU A 264 -9.76 8.80 -17.99
C GLU A 264 -8.56 7.97 -18.44
N HIS A 265 -7.46 8.63 -18.81
CA HIS A 265 -6.19 7.96 -19.07
C HIS A 265 -5.78 7.06 -17.90
N LEU A 266 -5.81 7.61 -16.67
CA LEU A 266 -5.44 6.86 -15.46
C LEU A 266 -6.41 5.71 -15.17
N ARG A 267 -7.71 5.87 -15.41
CA ARG A 267 -8.71 4.80 -15.23
C ARG A 267 -8.56 3.66 -16.22
N GLN A 268 -8.03 3.90 -17.42
CA GLN A 268 -7.73 2.81 -18.36
C GLN A 268 -6.78 1.77 -17.78
N HIS A 269 -5.84 2.20 -16.94
CA HIS A 269 -4.85 1.32 -16.31
C HIS A 269 -5.50 0.35 -15.30
N GLU A 270 -6.64 0.73 -14.70
CA GLU A 270 -7.36 -0.12 -13.76
C GLU A 270 -8.23 -1.19 -14.45
N ARG A 271 -8.50 -1.04 -15.75
CA ARG A 271 -9.43 -1.89 -16.51
C ARG A 271 -8.77 -2.99 -17.34
N VAL A 272 -7.43 -3.08 -17.31
CA VAL A 272 -6.68 -4.10 -18.05
C VAL A 272 -7.00 -5.50 -17.52
N THR A 273 -7.45 -6.40 -18.40
CA THR A 273 -7.77 -7.78 -18.06
C THR A 273 -6.61 -8.74 -18.33
N THR A 274 -6.65 -9.95 -17.76
CA THR A 274 -5.64 -10.99 -18.05
C THR A 274 -5.60 -11.38 -19.53
N ALA A 275 -6.73 -11.34 -20.25
CA ALA A 275 -6.78 -11.61 -21.68
C ALA A 275 -6.10 -10.51 -22.51
N ASP A 276 -6.17 -9.26 -22.07
CA ASP A 276 -5.47 -8.14 -22.73
C ASP A 276 -3.95 -8.28 -22.59
N ARG A 277 -3.48 -8.91 -21.51
CA ARG A 277 -2.06 -9.21 -21.27
C ARG A 277 -1.47 -10.13 -22.32
N GLU A 278 -2.20 -11.17 -22.75
CA GLU A 278 -1.72 -12.12 -23.75
C GLU A 278 -1.49 -11.43 -25.11
N VAL A 279 -2.38 -10.49 -25.49
CA VAL A 279 -2.24 -9.70 -26.72
C VAL A 279 -1.01 -8.81 -26.66
N GLU A 280 -0.76 -8.20 -25.51
CA GLU A 280 0.40 -7.33 -25.31
C GLU A 280 1.72 -8.10 -25.25
N ASP A 281 1.76 -9.24 -24.56
CA ASP A 281 2.94 -10.10 -24.49
C ASP A 281 3.35 -10.59 -25.88
N ARG A 282 2.37 -10.93 -26.74
CA ARG A 282 2.63 -11.21 -28.16
C ARG A 282 3.25 -10.00 -28.86
N LEU A 283 2.70 -8.80 -28.67
CA LEU A 283 3.19 -7.57 -29.30
C LEU A 283 4.65 -7.28 -28.94
N ARG A 284 5.05 -7.55 -27.69
CA ARG A 284 6.45 -7.42 -27.22
C ARG A 284 7.43 -8.34 -27.93
N THR A 285 7.00 -9.53 -28.36
CA THR A 285 7.90 -10.46 -29.07
C THR A 285 8.36 -9.93 -30.42
N TYR A 286 7.71 -8.90 -30.96
CA TYR A 286 8.02 -8.30 -32.25
C TYR A 286 8.82 -6.99 -32.13
N VAL A 287 9.01 -6.47 -30.91
CA VAL A 287 9.62 -5.16 -30.65
C VAL A 287 11.00 -5.33 -30.03
N THR A 288 11.97 -4.57 -30.51
CA THR A 288 13.34 -4.52 -30.03
C THR A 288 13.49 -3.39 -29.02
N GLY A 289 13.75 -3.74 -27.75
CA GLY A 289 13.90 -2.75 -26.67
C GLY A 289 12.56 -2.30 -26.06
N ALA A 290 12.64 -1.31 -25.19
CA ALA A 290 11.45 -0.76 -24.52
C ALA A 290 10.76 0.30 -25.38
N PRO A 291 9.42 0.27 -25.52
CA PRO A 291 8.70 1.31 -26.24
C PRO A 291 8.82 2.65 -25.53
N ASN A 292 8.90 3.74 -26.31
CA ASN A 292 8.96 5.10 -25.78
C ASN A 292 7.56 5.70 -25.76
N VAL A 293 7.11 6.19 -24.59
CA VAL A 293 5.74 6.66 -24.40
C VAL A 293 5.75 8.14 -24.04
N ARG A 294 4.96 8.95 -24.74
CA ARG A 294 4.78 10.37 -24.43
C ARG A 294 3.29 10.67 -24.23
N HIS A 295 3.04 11.58 -23.30
CA HIS A 295 1.70 12.06 -22.96
C HIS A 295 1.68 13.57 -23.19
N LEU A 296 0.73 14.03 -23.98
CA LEU A 296 0.59 15.40 -24.43
C LEU A 296 -0.82 15.86 -24.08
N VAL A 297 -0.95 16.79 -23.15
CA VAL A 297 -2.25 17.39 -22.81
C VAL A 297 -2.54 18.50 -23.81
N SER A 298 -3.81 18.66 -24.19
CA SER A 298 -4.24 19.73 -25.08
C SER A 298 -3.81 21.10 -24.53
N ALA A 299 -3.01 21.84 -25.30
CA ALA A 299 -2.71 23.24 -25.02
C ALA A 299 -3.67 24.12 -25.81
N SER A 300 -4.68 24.69 -25.15
CA SER A 300 -5.55 25.71 -25.76
C SER A 300 -5.05 27.11 -25.41
N SER A 301 -4.96 28.01 -26.40
CA SER A 301 -4.86 29.45 -26.10
C SER A 301 -6.18 29.89 -25.47
N HIS A 302 -6.18 30.24 -24.19
CA HIS A 302 -7.29 31.02 -23.64
C HIS A 302 -7.28 32.39 -24.32
N THR A 303 -8.12 32.55 -25.34
CA THR A 303 -8.60 33.87 -25.81
C THR A 303 -9.78 34.30 -24.97
#